data_AF-A0A829R926-F1
#
_entry.id   AF-A0A829R926-F1
#
_cell.length_a   1.000
_cell.length_b   1.000
_cell.length_c   1.000
_cell.angle_alpha   90.00
_cell.angle_beta   90.00
_cell.angle_gamma   90.00
#
_symmetry.space_group_name_H-M   'P 1'
#
loop_
_entity.id
_entity.type
_entity.pdbx_description
1 polymer ?
#
loop_
_entity_poly.entity_id
_entity_poly.type
_entity_poly.pdbx_seq_one_letter_code
_entity_poly.pdbx_strand_id
1 'polypeptide(L)' 'MPKRYAEDFKQTILGLHEQGQTPRQLATDYEVGYSTILKWIQGNTPISPGGPTSDEVKRLKKTIERKG' A
#
# COMPACT_ATOMS: atom_id res chain seq x y z
N MET A 1 -17.10 8.32 -12.21
CA MET A 1 -16.95 8.42 -10.74
C MET A 1 -15.65 7.74 -10.34
N PRO A 2 -14.80 8.33 -9.49
CA PRO A 2 -13.60 7.64 -9.03
C PRO A 2 -14.01 6.44 -8.16
N LYS A 3 -13.70 5.21 -8.62
CA LYS A 3 -13.85 4.00 -7.80
C LYS A 3 -12.92 4.15 -6.59
N ARG A 4 -13.48 4.40 -5.41
CA ARG A 4 -12.73 4.44 -4.17
C ARG A 4 -12.77 3.06 -3.54
N TYR A 5 -11.62 2.40 -3.51
CA TYR A 5 -11.44 1.16 -2.78
C TYR A 5 -11.34 1.46 -1.29
N ALA A 6 -12.00 0.63 -0.48
CA ALA A 6 -11.89 0.65 0.98
C ALA A 6 -10.43 0.50 1.41
N GLU A 7 -10.07 1.08 2.55
CA GLU A 7 -8.69 1.06 3.04
C GLU A 7 -8.29 -0.35 3.47
N ASP A 8 -9.18 -1.08 4.13
CA ASP A 8 -9.00 -2.48 4.51
C ASP A 8 -8.70 -3.37 3.29
N PHE A 9 -9.42 -3.14 2.19
CA PHE A 9 -9.22 -3.88 0.96
C PHE A 9 -7.81 -3.65 0.37
N LYS A 10 -7.30 -2.42 0.43
CA LYS A 10 -5.93 -2.12 0.00
C LYS A 10 -4.91 -2.84 0.87
N GLN A 11 -5.11 -2.86 2.19
CA GLN A 11 -4.25 -3.57 3.12
C GLN A 11 -4.24 -5.08 2.86
N THR A 12 -5.39 -5.68 2.55
CA THR A 12 -5.46 -7.09 2.12
C THR A 12 -4.60 -7.35 0.90
N ILE A 13 -4.74 -6.55 -0.16
CA ILE A 13 -3.97 -6.71 -1.40
C ILE A 13 -2.46 -6.57 -1.15
N LEU A 14 -2.06 -5.62 -0.30
CA LEU A 14 -0.66 -5.43 0.08
C LEU A 14 -0.11 -6.62 0.86
N GLY A 15 -0.85 -7.13 1.85
CA GLY A 15 -0.44 -8.32 2.62
C GLY A 15 -0.34 -9.58 1.75
N LEU A 16 -1.23 -9.74 0.77
CA LEU A 16 -1.17 -10.84 -0.20
C LEU A 16 0.06 -10.74 -1.12
N HIS A 17 0.44 -9.53 -1.51
CA HIS A 17 1.68 -9.30 -2.26
C HIS A 17 2.92 -9.66 -1.42
N GLU A 18 2.93 -9.33 -0.12
CA GLU A 18 3.99 -9.74 0.82
C GLU A 18 4.07 -11.26 0.99
N GLN A 19 2.95 -11.98 0.87
CA GLN A 19 2.90 -13.44 0.87
C GLN A 19 3.39 -14.07 -0.45
N GLY A 20 3.76 -13.27 -1.44
CA GLY A 20 4.30 -13.72 -2.73
C GLY A 20 3.31 -13.72 -3.89
N GLN A 21 2.08 -13.22 -3.71
CA GLN A 21 1.19 -13.05 -4.85
C GLN A 21 1.68 -11.93 -5.76
N THR A 22 1.68 -12.20 -7.08
CA THR A 22 2.14 -11.21 -8.05
C THR A 22 1.09 -10.13 -8.30
N PRO A 23 1.50 -8.89 -8.64
CA PRO A 23 0.55 -7.81 -8.93
C PRO A 23 -0.43 -8.15 -10.07
N ARG A 24 0.00 -9.01 -11.00
CA ARG A 24 -0.81 -9.45 -12.14
C ARG A 24 -1.90 -10.45 -11.72
N GLN A 25 -1.58 -11.32 -10.76
CA GLN A 25 -2.53 -12.26 -10.18
C GLN A 25 -3.59 -11.50 -9.38
N LEU A 26 -3.16 -10.59 -8.51
CA LEU A 26 -4.04 -9.73 -7.70
C LEU A 26 -4.96 -8.87 -8.56
N ALA A 27 -4.47 -8.31 -9.67
CA ALA A 27 -5.28 -7.54 -10.60
C ALA A 27 -6.38 -8.39 -11.27
N THR A 28 -6.09 -9.65 -11.54
CA THR A 28 -7.02 -10.58 -12.22
C THR A 28 -8.05 -11.14 -11.24
N ASP A 29 -7.61 -11.66 -10.08
CA ASP A 29 -8.49 -12.30 -9.09
C ASP A 29 -9.48 -11.31 -8.46
N TYR A 30 -9.04 -10.07 -8.24
CA TYR A 30 -9.84 -9.05 -7.57
C TYR A 30 -10.45 -8.03 -8.53
N GLU A 31 -10.30 -8.24 -9.85
CA GLU A 31 -10.78 -7.34 -10.92
C GLU A 31 -10.36 -5.87 -10.71
N VAL A 32 -9.18 -5.68 -10.12
CA VAL A 32 -8.57 -4.37 -9.90
C VAL A 32 -7.62 -4.08 -11.05
N GLY A 33 -7.67 -2.87 -11.59
CA GLY A 33 -6.72 -2.49 -12.64
C GLY A 33 -5.28 -2.68 -12.19
N TYR A 34 -4.46 -3.35 -13.01
CA TYR A 34 -3.06 -3.66 -12.71
C TYR A 34 -2.24 -2.44 -12.27
N SER A 35 -2.45 -1.29 -12.92
CA SER A 35 -1.82 -0.02 -12.56
C SER A 35 -2.23 0.50 -11.18
N THR A 36 -3.41 0.14 -10.70
CA THR A 36 -3.89 0.47 -9.34
C THR A 36 -3.17 -0.38 -8.30
N ILE A 37 -3.03 -1.68 -8.55
CA ILE A 37 -2.27 -2.60 -7.69
C ILE A 37 -0.82 -2.14 -7.57
N LEU A 38 -0.17 -1.82 -8.70
CA LEU A 38 1.20 -1.29 -8.71
C LEU A 38 1.35 0.00 -7.90
N LYS A 39 0.39 0.93 -8.01
CA LYS A 39 0.41 2.17 -7.23
C LYS A 39 0.34 1.91 -5.72
N TRP A 40 -0.44 0.92 -5.30
CA TRP A 40 -0.53 0.57 -3.87
C TRP A 40 0.78 -0.04 -3.39
N ILE A 41 1.33 -1.00 -4.14
CA ILE A 41 2.59 -1.64 -3.78
C ILE A 41 3.71 -0.61 -3.71
N GLN A 42 3.92 0.19 -4.76
CA GLN A 42 4.96 1.23 -4.79
C GLN A 42 4.78 2.29 -3.71
N GLY A 43 3.52 2.64 -3.37
CA GLY A 43 3.23 3.56 -2.28
C GLY A 43 3.54 2.98 -0.89
N ASN A 44 3.51 1.64 -0.76
CA ASN A 44 3.74 0.93 0.50
C ASN A 44 5.15 0.36 0.64
N THR A 45 5.92 0.22 -0.46
CA THR A 45 7.30 -0.24 -0.41
C THR A 45 8.16 0.78 0.36
N PRO A 46 8.91 0.35 1.40
CA PRO A 46 9.85 1.22 2.08
C PRO A 46 10.95 1.68 1.12
N ILE A 47 11.33 2.94 1.23
CA ILE A 47 12.30 3.61 0.33
C ILE A 47 13.73 3.05 0.54
N SER A 48 13.95 2.22 1.57
CA SER A 48 15.21 1.52 1.82
C SER A 48 14.98 0.18 2.54
N PRO A 49 15.76 -0.87 2.24
CA PRO A 49 15.67 -2.15 2.94
C PRO A 49 16.03 -1.96 4.42
N GLY A 50 15.08 -2.20 5.31
CA GLY A 50 15.21 -1.96 6.76
C GLY A 50 14.82 -0.55 7.23
N GLY A 51 14.34 0.31 6.31
CA GLY A 51 13.78 1.62 6.63
C GLY A 51 12.26 1.58 6.81
N PRO A 52 11.67 2.57 7.50
CA PRO A 52 10.22 2.68 7.66
C PRO A 52 9.52 2.79 6.30
N THR A 53 8.35 2.16 6.18
CA THR A 53 7.50 2.30 5.00
C THR A 53 7.04 3.74 4.83
N SER A 54 6.69 4.14 3.61
CA SER A 54 6.20 5.50 3.34
C SER A 54 4.99 5.86 4.22
N ASP A 55 4.13 4.87 4.55
CA ASP A 55 3.00 5.03 5.46
C ASP A 55 3.45 5.22 6.93
N GLU A 56 4.48 4.50 7.36
CA GLU A 56 5.06 4.61 8.70
C GLU A 56 5.76 5.96 8.92
N VAL A 57 6.50 6.46 7.91
CA VAL A 57 7.09 7.82 7.91
C VAL A 57 5.99 8.88 8.05
N LYS A 58 4.85 8.71 7.38
CA LYS A 58 3.72 9.65 7.45
C LYS A 58 3.05 9.64 8.82
N ARG A 59 2.92 8.46 9.45
CA ARG A 59 2.40 8.30 10.82
C ARG A 59 3.35 8.90 11.86
N LEU A 60 4.66 8.69 11.71
CA LEU A 60 5.69 9.25 12.60
C LEU A 60 5.73 10.78 12.54
N LYS A 61 5.64 11.39 11.34
CA LYS A 61 5.61 12.86 11.21
C LYS A 61 4.43 13.50 11.95
N LYS A 62 3.23 12.88 11.89
CA LYS A 62 2.03 13.43 12.54
C LYS A 62 2.10 13.40 14.07
N THR A 63 2.86 12.47 14.66
CA THR A 63 3.02 12.37 16.12
C THR A 63 4.00 13.41 16.67
N ILE A 64 5.02 13.77 15.88
CA ILE A 64 6.03 14.77 16.28
C ILE A 64 5.42 16.18 16.31
N GLU A 65 4.52 16.50 15.37
CA GLU A 65 3.94 17.83 15.22
C GLU A 65 2.88 18.20 16.30
N ARG A 66 2.42 17.23 17.09
CA ARG A 66 1.46 17.48 18.20
C ARG A 66 2.11 17.75 19.55
N LYS A 67 3.44 17.65 19.65
CA LYS A 67 4.21 17.90 20.88
C LYS A 67 5.04 19.19 20.85
N GLY A 68 4.91 20.00 19.79
CA GLY A 68 5.51 21.33 19.69
C GLY A 68 4.59 22.42 20.24
#